data_AF-A0A482VT06-F1
#
_entry.id   AF-A0A482VT06-F1
#
_cell.length_a   1.000
_cell.length_b   1.000
_cell.length_c   1.000
_cell.angle_alpha   90.00
_cell.angle_beta   90.00
_cell.angle_gamma   90.00
#
_symmetry.space_group_name_H-M   'P 1'
#
loop_
_entity.id
_entity.type
_entity.pdbx_description
1 polymer ?
#
loop_
_entity_poly.entity_id
_entity_poly.type
_entity_poly.pdbx_seq_one_letter_code
_entity_poly.pdbx_strand_id
1 'polypeptide(L)'
;MVEAYLRNGRKVEGVWEYSISACIEEFRTEFPEMLFEYEKFQRTLDLCVSNFHETGKVARKKGSGNPKKRILTIIENVRQITEAAPSSSLRHLSEQVDLSVGTC
;
A
#
# COMPACT_ATOMS: atom_id res chain seq x y z
N MET A 1 2.74 15.95 -3.11
CA MET A 1 2.03 15.74 -4.40
C MET A 1 0.52 15.62 -4.20
N VAL A 2 -0.03 14.52 -3.65
CA VAL A 2 -1.51 14.41 -3.42
C VAL A 2 -2.05 15.56 -2.59
N GLU A 3 -1.35 15.92 -1.51
CA GLU A 3 -1.74 17.05 -0.67
C GLU A 3 -1.79 18.37 -1.44
N ALA A 4 -0.75 18.68 -2.23
CA ALA A 4 -0.72 19.88 -3.08
C ALA A 4 -1.85 19.87 -4.12
N TYR A 5 -2.17 18.71 -4.71
CA TYR A 5 -3.29 18.57 -5.63
C TYR A 5 -4.65 18.84 -4.97
N LEU A 6 -4.88 18.26 -3.78
CA LEU A 6 -6.12 18.46 -3.03
C LEU A 6 -6.24 19.88 -2.47
N ARG A 7 -5.14 20.49 -2.03
CA ARG A 7 -5.07 21.87 -1.53
C ARG A 7 -5.42 22.89 -2.62
N ASN A 8 -5.05 22.60 -3.86
CA ASN A 8 -5.40 23.40 -5.03
C ASN A 8 -6.85 23.20 -5.51
N GLY A 9 -7.62 22.35 -4.85
CA GLY A 9 -9.03 22.15 -5.14
C GLY A 9 -9.83 23.43 -4.93
N ARG A 10 -10.67 23.77 -5.90
CA ARG A 10 -11.61 24.89 -5.84
C ARG A 10 -13.03 24.35 -5.83
N LYS A 11 -13.92 24.99 -5.08
CA LYS A 11 -15.32 24.62 -5.06
C LYS A 11 -16.10 25.56 -5.97
N VAL A 12 -16.56 25.06 -7.11
CA VAL A 12 -17.34 25.79 -8.11
C VAL A 12 -18.74 25.20 -8.14
N GLU A 13 -19.76 26.03 -7.88
CA GLU A 13 -21.18 25.61 -7.84
C GLU A 13 -21.47 24.37 -6.97
N GLY A 14 -20.69 24.18 -5.89
CA GLY A 14 -20.85 23.04 -4.98
C GLY A 14 -20.03 21.81 -5.35
N VAL A 15 -19.43 21.75 -6.54
CA VAL A 15 -18.56 20.68 -7.02
C VAL A 15 -17.10 21.04 -6.77
N TRP A 16 -16.30 20.07 -6.34
CA TRP A 16 -14.85 20.24 -6.21
C TRP A 16 -14.18 20.02 -7.55
N GLU A 17 -13.48 21.04 -8.03
CA GLU A 17 -12.63 21.00 -9.21
C GLU A 17 -11.16 21.02 -8.79
N TYR A 18 -10.36 20.14 -9.37
CA TYR A 18 -8.94 20.01 -9.05
C TYR A 18 -8.09 20.28 -10.30
N SER A 19 -7.01 21.05 -10.13
CA SER A 19 -6.11 21.41 -11.23
C SER A 19 -4.75 20.74 -11.08
N ILE A 20 -4.44 19.80 -11.98
CA ILE A 20 -3.13 19.17 -12.05
C ILE A 20 -2.07 20.24 -12.36
N SER A 21 -2.36 21.18 -13.25
CA SER A 21 -1.44 22.26 -13.60
C SER A 21 -1.07 23.12 -12.39
N ALA A 22 -2.04 23.48 -11.54
CA ALA A 22 -1.76 24.23 -10.31
C ALA A 22 -0.82 23.46 -9.36
N CYS A 23 -1.04 22.16 -9.20
CA CYS A 23 -0.16 21.29 -8.42
C CYS A 23 1.26 21.23 -8.99
N ILE A 24 1.41 21.24 -10.32
CA ILE A 24 2.71 21.18 -10.99
C ILE A 24 3.48 22.49 -10.82
N GLU A 25 2.81 23.63 -10.96
CA GLU A 25 3.46 24.93 -10.78
C GLU A 25 3.95 25.13 -9.34
N GLU A 26 3.18 24.69 -8.34
CA GLU A 26 3.68 24.62 -6.95
C GLU A 26 4.90 23.72 -6.83
N PHE A 27 4.86 22.52 -7.43
CA PHE A 27 5.98 21.58 -7.38
C PHE A 27 7.24 22.12 -8.03
N ARG A 28 7.12 22.81 -9.17
CA ARG A 28 8.24 23.46 -9.86
C ARG A 28 8.81 24.62 -9.06
N THR A 29 7.96 25.36 -8.36
CA THR A 29 8.39 26.47 -7.49
C THR A 29 9.19 25.94 -6.30
N GLU A 30 8.75 24.81 -5.72
CA GLU A 30 9.40 24.20 -4.56
C GLU A 30 10.69 23.43 -4.93
N PHE A 31 10.74 22.84 -6.12
CA PHE A 31 11.86 22.04 -6.61
C PHE A 31 12.35 22.47 -8.01
N PRO A 32 12.94 23.68 -8.16
CA PRO A 32 13.29 24.24 -9.46
C PRO A 32 14.39 23.47 -10.20
N GLU A 33 15.26 22.76 -9.48
CA GLU A 33 16.37 21.99 -10.06
C GLU A 33 15.97 20.55 -10.43
N MET A 34 14.76 20.11 -10.07
CA MET A 34 14.33 18.74 -10.34
C MET A 34 13.93 18.56 -11.80
N LEU A 35 14.50 17.56 -12.47
CA LEU A 35 14.08 17.15 -13.80
C LEU A 35 12.62 16.65 -13.76
N PHE A 36 11.72 17.47 -14.31
CA PHE A 36 10.29 17.24 -14.27
C PHE A 36 9.79 16.60 -15.57
N GLU A 37 9.31 15.36 -15.49
CA GLU A 37 8.61 14.67 -16.58
C GLU A 37 7.10 14.68 -16.34
N TYR A 38 6.38 15.48 -17.12
CA TYR A 38 4.94 15.70 -16.96
C TYR A 38 4.13 14.40 -16.95
N GLU A 39 4.36 13.51 -17.90
CA GLU A 39 3.59 12.26 -18.00
C GLU A 39 3.81 11.34 -16.80
N LYS A 40 5.05 11.24 -16.30
CA LYS A 40 5.36 10.44 -15.11
C LYS A 40 4.70 11.04 -13.88
N PHE A 41 4.75 12.36 -13.75
CA PHE A 41 4.10 13.06 -12.65
C PHE A 41 2.58 12.82 -12.66
N GLN A 42 1.93 13.02 -13.80
CA GLN A 42 0.49 12.83 -13.95
C GLN A 42 0.07 11.40 -13.59
N ARG A 43 0.74 10.38 -14.16
CA ARG A 43 0.42 8.97 -13.84
C ARG A 43 0.61 8.65 -12.36
N THR A 44 1.66 9.20 -11.74
CA THR A 44 1.91 8.99 -10.31
C THR A 44 0.84 9.67 -9.47
N LEU A 45 0.43 10.89 -9.83
CA LEU A 45 -0.63 11.63 -9.16
C LEU A 45 -1.96 10.88 -9.25
N ASP A 46 -2.35 10.44 -10.44
CA ASP A 46 -3.60 9.70 -10.67
C ASP A 46 -3.66 8.42 -9.82
N LEU A 47 -2.55 7.68 -9.75
CA LEU A 47 -2.43 6.49 -8.92
C LEU A 47 -2.57 6.83 -7.42
N CYS A 48 -1.89 7.87 -6.96
CA CYS A 48 -1.93 8.25 -5.54
C CYS A 48 -3.30 8.79 -5.13
N VAL A 49 -3.98 9.54 -6.00
CA VAL A 49 -5.34 10.04 -5.79
C VAL A 49 -6.34 8.88 -5.77
N SER A 50 -6.25 7.95 -6.72
CA SER A 50 -7.10 6.74 -6.75
C SER A 50 -6.95 5.92 -5.46
N ASN A 51 -5.71 5.63 -5.06
CA ASN A 51 -5.43 4.94 -3.79
C ASN A 51 -5.98 5.69 -2.57
N PHE A 52 -5.91 7.02 -2.58
CA PHE A 52 -6.43 7.84 -1.49
C PHE A 52 -7.96 7.77 -1.42
N HIS A 53 -8.66 7.80 -2.56
CA HIS A 53 -10.12 7.62 -2.59
C HIS A 53 -10.54 6.23 -2.09
N GLU A 54 -9.80 5.19 -2.42
CA GLU A 54 -10.11 3.83 -1.99
C GLU A 54 -9.81 3.58 -0.51
N THR A 55 -8.68 4.10 -0.01
CA THR A 55 -8.14 3.70 1.31
C THR A 55 -8.14 4.81 2.36
N GLY A 56 -8.39 6.06 1.96
CA GLY A 56 -8.25 7.25 2.80
C GLY A 56 -6.82 7.54 3.25
N LYS A 57 -5.82 6.86 2.68
CA LYS A 57 -4.43 6.89 3.14
C LYS A 57 -3.49 7.23 2.00
N VAL A 58 -2.57 8.17 2.25
CA VAL A 58 -1.47 8.49 1.34
C VAL A 58 -0.26 7.58 1.57
N ALA A 59 -0.13 7.03 2.78
CA ALA A 59 0.94 6.11 3.14
C ALA A 59 0.73 4.73 2.53
N ARG A 60 1.82 4.07 2.11
CA ARG A 60 1.78 2.67 1.66
C ARG A 60 1.18 1.78 2.76
N LYS A 61 0.37 0.79 2.35
CA LYS A 61 -0.05 -0.30 3.23
C LYS A 61 1.21 -0.90 3.86
N LYS A 62 1.22 -1.03 5.19
CA LYS A 62 2.31 -1.72 5.90
C LYS A 62 2.48 -3.09 5.27
N GLY A 63 3.72 -3.46 4.92
CA GLY A 63 4.02 -4.70 4.21
C GLY A 63 3.28 -5.88 4.87
N SER A 64 2.60 -6.68 4.07
CA SER A 64 1.72 -7.78 4.51
C SER A 64 2.51 -9.01 4.95
N GLY A 65 3.71 -8.83 5.51
CA GLY A 65 4.55 -9.94 5.92
C GLY A 65 3.75 -10.90 6.80
N ASN A 66 3.91 -12.21 6.54
CA ASN A 66 3.12 -13.23 7.22
C ASN A 66 3.20 -13.04 8.74
N PRO A 67 2.08 -13.26 9.45
CA PRO A 67 2.05 -13.22 10.89
C PRO A 67 3.21 -14.02 11.51
N LYS A 68 3.83 -13.42 12.54
CA LYS A 68 4.93 -14.04 13.32
C LYS A 68 4.46 -14.53 14.69
N LYS A 69 3.17 -14.41 15.01
CA LYS A 69 2.63 -14.79 16.32
C LYS A 69 1.95 -16.16 16.23
N ARG A 70 2.39 -17.10 17.05
CA ARG A 70 1.74 -18.39 17.24
C ARG A 70 0.51 -18.21 18.13
N ILE A 71 -0.69 -18.35 17.57
CA ILE A 71 -1.96 -18.39 18.30
C ILE A 71 -2.29 -19.86 18.57
N LEU A 72 -2.98 -20.16 19.68
CA LEU A 72 -3.33 -21.54 20.07
C LEU A 72 -3.99 -22.36 18.95
N THR A 73 -4.88 -21.73 18.18
CA THR A 73 -5.52 -22.36 17.01
C THR A 73 -4.51 -22.77 15.93
N ILE A 74 -3.52 -21.93 15.67
CA ILE A 74 -2.49 -22.21 14.67
C ILE A 74 -1.53 -23.30 15.15
N ILE A 75 -1.18 -23.30 16.44
CA ILE A 75 -0.35 -24.35 17.05
C ILE A 75 -1.02 -25.72 16.88
N GLU A 76 -2.32 -25.79 17.16
CA GLU A 76 -3.09 -27.02 17.01
C GLU A 76 -3.19 -27.47 15.55
N ASN A 77 -3.40 -26.53 14.61
CA ASN A 77 -3.39 -26.84 13.18
C ASN A 77 -2.03 -27.39 12.72
N VAL A 78 -0.92 -26.76 13.11
CA VAL A 78 0.43 -27.26 12.79
C VAL A 78 0.63 -28.66 13.35
N ARG A 79 0.21 -28.89 14.59
CA ARG A 79 0.28 -30.22 15.23
C ARG A 79 -0.46 -31.28 14.42
N GLN A 80 -1.73 -31.02 14.06
CA GLN A 80 -2.53 -31.96 13.27
C GLN A 80 -1.90 -32.27 11.91
N ILE A 81 -1.33 -31.27 11.23
CA ILE A 81 -0.66 -31.48 9.94
C ILE A 81 0.61 -32.32 10.12
N THR A 82 1.42 -32.04 11.13
CA THR A 82 2.63 -32.84 11.41
C THR A 82 2.33 -34.26 11.85
N GLU A 83 1.21 -34.49 12.56
CA GLU A 83 0.76 -35.83 12.94
C GLU A 83 0.27 -36.61 11.72
N ALA A 84 -0.42 -35.96 10.78
CA ALA A 84 -0.91 -36.59 9.54
C ALA A 84 0.18 -36.81 8.49
N ALA A 85 1.15 -35.90 8.37
CA ALA A 85 2.19 -35.91 7.35
C ALA A 85 3.54 -35.40 7.91
N PRO A 86 4.27 -36.21 8.70
CA PRO A 86 5.46 -35.78 9.43
C PRO A 86 6.64 -35.36 8.55
N SER A 87 6.63 -35.70 7.25
CA SER A 87 7.65 -35.32 6.28
C SER A 87 7.35 -34.02 5.52
N SER A 88 6.25 -33.32 5.85
CA SER A 88 5.92 -32.03 5.21
C SER A 88 7.00 -30.99 5.46
N SER A 89 7.46 -30.32 4.42
CA SER A 89 8.45 -29.24 4.56
C SER A 89 7.88 -28.06 5.35
N LEU A 90 8.72 -27.36 6.12
CA LEU A 90 8.34 -26.14 6.85
C LEU A 90 7.75 -25.05 5.95
N ARG A 91 8.18 -25.02 4.68
CA ARG A 91 7.64 -24.07 3.69
C ARG A 91 6.20 -24.40 3.32
N HIS A 92 5.91 -25.68 3.13
CA HIS A 92 4.56 -26.14 2.83
C HIS A 92 3.63 -25.96 4.04
N LEU A 93 4.13 -26.21 5.26
CA LEU A 93 3.40 -25.92 6.50
C LEU A 93 3.08 -24.42 6.61
N SER A 94 4.06 -23.57 6.39
CA SER A 94 3.94 -22.10 6.39
C SER A 94 2.87 -21.59 5.43
N GLU A 95 2.76 -22.18 4.24
CA GLU A 95 1.72 -21.86 3.27
C GLU A 95 0.32 -22.30 3.75
N GLN A 96 0.20 -23.49 4.36
CA GLN A 96 -1.09 -24.02 4.83
C GLN A 96 -1.65 -23.24 6.03
N VAL A 97 -0.79 -22.74 6.93
CA VAL A 97 -1.22 -22.06 8.16
C VAL A 97 -1.05 -20.54 8.12
N ASP A 98 -0.65 -19.98 6.97
CA ASP A 98 -0.38 -18.55 6.77
C ASP A 98 0.51 -17.95 7.89
N LEU A 99 1.60 -18.67 8.22
CA LEU A 99 2.64 -18.19 9.13
C LEU A 99 3.94 -17.99 8.37
N SER A 100 4.87 -17.23 8.94
CA SER A 100 6.23 -17.20 8.39
C SER A 100 6.95 -18.53 8.63
N VAL A 101 7.80 -18.96 7.68
CA VAL A 101 8.57 -20.23 7.78
C VAL A 101 9.40 -20.30 9.07
N GLY A 102 10.06 -19.21 9.46
CA GLY A 102 10.84 -19.15 10.72
C GLY A 102 9.99 -19.15 11.99
N THR A 103 8.67 -19.04 11.85
CA THR A 103 7.69 -19.15 12.94
C THR A 103 6.99 -20.50 12.94
N CYS A 104 7.04 -21.29 11.87
CA CYS A 104 6.47 -22.64 11.83
C CYS A 104 7.29 -23.58 12.72
#